data_AF-A0A6P2B7V5-F1
#
_entry.id   AF-A0A6P2B7V5-F1
#
_cell.length_a   1.000
_cell.length_b   1.000
_cell.length_c   1.000
_cell.angle_alpha   90.00
_cell.angle_beta   90.00
_cell.angle_gamma   90.00
#
_symmetry.space_group_name_H-M   'P 1'
#
loop_
_entity.id
_entity.type
_entity.pdbx_description
1 polymer ?
#
loop_
_entity_poly.entity_id
_entity_poly.type
_entity_poly.pdbx_seq_one_letter_code
_entity_poly.pdbx_strand_id
1 'polypeptide(L)'
;MKPHIEIRNLKTAAFASQETLCFSARVYVDGKPFCEARNEGSGGPNMFQRIPRGPEQLNSAIREIALRLRPNSVALSVDASRANEAAGLTPAVLGWEAWVKAREDGRVVITHWEAFELAVDQAVSKALCVRDLKRSLKTRILLTREGQTGVFQTKAMKPQELHRALRAEGLEQRLGAKQVLNLLPFEQALAIYQKQAAA
;
A
#
# COMPACT_ATOMS: atom_id res chain seq x y z
N MET A 1 2.48 -16.41 -13.49
CA MET A 1 2.33 -14.94 -13.44
C MET A 1 1.76 -14.53 -12.09
N LYS A 2 2.35 -13.54 -11.42
CA LYS A 2 1.87 -13.04 -10.11
C LYS A 2 0.50 -12.35 -10.28
N PRO A 3 -0.52 -12.63 -9.45
CA PRO A 3 -1.82 -11.98 -9.55
C PRO A 3 -1.72 -10.47 -9.34
N HIS A 4 -2.52 -9.70 -10.08
CA HIS A 4 -2.66 -8.26 -9.85
C HIS A 4 -3.86 -7.99 -8.93
N ILE A 5 -3.58 -7.44 -7.74
CA ILE A 5 -4.61 -7.03 -6.77
C ILE A 5 -4.90 -5.54 -6.96
N GLU A 6 -6.17 -5.21 -7.19
CA GLU A 6 -6.65 -3.83 -7.33
C GLU A 6 -7.71 -3.53 -6.26
N ILE A 7 -7.63 -2.34 -5.67
CA ILE A 7 -8.61 -1.85 -4.70
C ILE A 7 -9.52 -0.82 -5.37
N ARG A 8 -10.84 -1.03 -5.23
CA ARG A 8 -11.87 -0.07 -5.66
C ARG A 8 -12.78 0.31 -4.51
N ASN A 9 -13.40 1.48 -4.62
CA ASN A 9 -14.37 2.00 -3.64
C ASN A 9 -13.81 2.07 -2.21
N LEU A 10 -12.52 2.40 -2.06
CA LEU A 10 -11.87 2.51 -0.77
C LEU A 10 -12.46 3.66 0.07
N LYS A 11 -13.05 3.30 1.21
CA LYS A 11 -13.52 4.21 2.25
C LYS A 11 -12.65 4.06 3.48
N THR A 12 -12.35 5.16 4.17
CA THR A 12 -11.52 5.20 5.37
C THR A 12 -12.16 6.04 6.45
N ALA A 13 -12.00 5.66 7.71
CA ALA A 13 -12.51 6.39 8.87
C ALA A 13 -11.39 6.69 9.87
N ALA A 14 -10.77 7.87 9.77
CA ALA A 14 -9.65 8.24 10.63
C ALA A 14 -10.01 8.23 12.12
N PHE A 15 -11.22 8.68 12.47
CA PHE A 15 -11.71 8.68 13.86
C PHE A 15 -11.86 7.28 14.47
N ALA A 16 -11.92 6.23 13.64
CA ALA A 16 -12.04 4.84 14.06
C ALA A 16 -10.72 4.06 13.89
N SER A 17 -9.63 4.70 13.46
CA SER A 17 -8.32 4.06 13.23
C SER A 17 -7.44 4.24 14.48
N GLN A 18 -7.57 3.32 15.45
CA GLN A 18 -6.86 3.42 16.74
C GLN A 18 -5.43 2.87 16.66
N GLU A 19 -5.28 1.68 16.08
CA GLU A 19 -3.98 0.99 15.89
C GLU A 19 -3.73 0.68 14.41
N THR A 20 -4.78 0.23 13.71
CA THR A 20 -4.74 -0.04 12.27
C THR A 20 -5.66 0.93 11.51
N LEU A 21 -5.49 0.99 10.19
CA LEU A 21 -6.39 1.77 9.35
C LEU A 21 -7.81 1.15 9.39
N CYS A 22 -8.81 1.93 9.81
CA CYS A 22 -10.21 1.55 9.64
C CYS A 22 -10.66 1.82 8.20
N PHE A 23 -11.01 0.77 7.45
CA PHE A 23 -11.40 0.89 6.04
C PHE A 23 -12.42 -0.14 5.59
N SER A 24 -13.07 0.14 4.46
CA SER A 24 -13.75 -0.86 3.64
C SER A 24 -13.44 -0.64 2.17
N ALA A 25 -13.29 -1.73 1.40
CA ALA A 25 -12.98 -1.66 -0.02
C ALA A 25 -13.40 -2.92 -0.78
N ARG A 26 -13.59 -2.79 -2.10
CA ARG A 26 -13.74 -3.93 -2.99
C ARG A 26 -12.37 -4.35 -3.51
N VAL A 27 -12.04 -5.63 -3.34
CA VAL A 27 -10.85 -6.28 -3.88
C VAL A 27 -11.19 -6.85 -5.25
N TYR A 28 -10.33 -6.56 -6.23
CA TYR A 28 -10.34 -7.14 -7.56
C TYR A 28 -9.06 -7.93 -7.76
N VAL A 29 -9.17 -9.09 -8.40
CA VAL A 29 -8.02 -9.93 -8.77
C VAL A 29 -8.03 -10.08 -10.28
N ASP A 30 -6.91 -9.73 -10.92
CA ASP A 30 -6.75 -9.79 -12.37
C ASP A 30 -7.91 -9.09 -13.13
N GLY A 31 -8.36 -7.94 -12.59
CA GLY A 31 -9.45 -7.13 -13.13
C GLY A 31 -10.88 -7.60 -12.82
N LYS A 32 -11.05 -8.74 -12.14
CA LYS A 32 -12.37 -9.31 -11.80
C LYS A 32 -12.77 -9.04 -10.34
N PRO A 33 -14.05 -8.77 -10.03
CA PRO A 33 -14.52 -8.65 -8.65
C PRO A 33 -14.20 -9.91 -7.85
N PHE A 34 -13.67 -9.76 -6.64
CA PHE A 34 -13.24 -10.89 -5.81
C PHE A 34 -13.96 -10.90 -4.46
N CYS A 35 -13.66 -9.97 -3.57
CA CYS A 35 -14.28 -9.89 -2.25
C CYS A 35 -14.40 -8.45 -1.77
N GLU A 36 -15.09 -8.25 -0.64
CA GLU A 36 -14.96 -7.04 0.16
C GLU A 36 -13.87 -7.29 1.22
N ALA A 37 -13.05 -6.28 1.48
CA ALA A 37 -12.06 -6.24 2.55
C ALA A 37 -12.43 -5.13 3.52
N ARG A 38 -12.34 -5.40 4.82
CA ARG A 38 -12.63 -4.45 5.89
C ARG A 38 -11.66 -4.61 7.04
N ASN A 39 -11.27 -3.51 7.67
CA ASN A 39 -10.61 -3.50 8.97
C ASN A 39 -11.35 -2.54 9.90
N GLU A 40 -11.40 -2.86 11.19
CA GLU A 40 -12.10 -2.04 12.19
C GLU A 40 -11.21 -0.96 12.79
N GLY A 41 -9.88 -1.09 12.68
CA GLY A 41 -8.91 -0.11 13.14
C GLY A 41 -8.31 -0.37 14.52
N SER A 42 -8.55 -1.54 15.11
CA SER A 42 -8.15 -1.91 16.48
C SER A 42 -6.97 -2.90 16.54
N GLY A 43 -6.15 -3.00 15.49
CA GLY A 43 -4.98 -3.90 15.49
C GLY A 43 -5.27 -5.31 14.98
N GLY A 44 -6.55 -5.65 14.77
CA GLY A 44 -6.98 -6.94 14.25
C GLY A 44 -6.75 -7.14 12.75
N PRO A 45 -6.85 -8.39 12.27
CA PRO A 45 -6.69 -8.72 10.86
C PRO A 45 -7.84 -8.15 10.01
N ASN A 46 -7.58 -8.01 8.72
CA ASN A 46 -8.60 -7.70 7.74
C ASN A 46 -9.65 -8.82 7.69
N MET A 47 -10.93 -8.44 7.61
CA MET A 47 -12.04 -9.33 7.32
C MET A 47 -12.32 -9.36 5.81
N PHE A 48 -12.46 -10.56 5.25
CA PHE A 48 -12.85 -10.76 3.86
C PHE A 48 -14.25 -11.35 3.75
N GLN A 49 -15.10 -10.72 2.96
CA GLN A 49 -16.48 -11.15 2.75
C GLN A 49 -16.79 -11.37 1.28
N ARG A 50 -17.58 -12.40 0.99
CA ARG A 50 -18.01 -12.72 -0.37
C ARG A 50 -18.90 -11.60 -0.89
N ILE A 51 -18.73 -11.25 -2.17
CA ILE A 51 -19.57 -10.30 -2.88
C ILE A 51 -20.28 -10.97 -4.07
N PRO A 52 -21.38 -10.39 -4.60
CA PRO A 52 -21.93 -10.81 -5.88
C PRO A 52 -20.85 -10.77 -6.97
N ARG A 53 -20.81 -11.80 -7.83
CA ARG A 53 -19.80 -12.00 -8.89
C ARG A 53 -18.38 -12.27 -8.39
N GLY A 54 -18.18 -12.41 -7.08
CA GLY A 54 -16.98 -13.00 -6.49
C GLY A 54 -17.02 -14.54 -6.53
N PRO A 55 -15.95 -15.22 -6.08
CA PRO A 55 -15.93 -16.67 -6.00
C PRO A 55 -16.95 -17.18 -4.98
N GLU A 56 -17.59 -18.30 -5.31
CA GLU A 56 -18.54 -18.96 -4.41
C GLU A 56 -17.85 -19.45 -3.13
N GLN A 57 -16.70 -20.13 -3.29
CA GLN A 57 -15.85 -20.59 -2.20
C GLN A 57 -14.70 -19.61 -1.96
N LEU A 58 -14.98 -18.52 -1.23
CA LEU A 58 -14.01 -17.45 -1.02
C LEU A 58 -12.69 -17.93 -0.38
N ASN A 59 -12.75 -18.78 0.64
CA ASN A 59 -11.54 -19.26 1.32
C ASN A 59 -10.66 -20.13 0.39
N SER A 60 -11.27 -20.98 -0.43
CA SER A 60 -10.56 -21.77 -1.45
C SER A 60 -9.91 -20.86 -2.50
N ALA A 61 -10.63 -19.85 -2.97
CA ALA A 61 -10.09 -18.89 -3.92
C ALA A 61 -8.96 -18.03 -3.32
N ILE A 62 -9.09 -17.59 -2.05
CA ILE A 62 -8.02 -16.88 -1.34
C ILE A 62 -6.76 -17.73 -1.30
N ARG A 63 -6.88 -19.02 -0.97
CA ARG A 63 -5.76 -19.96 -0.96
C ARG A 63 -5.07 -20.06 -2.32
N GLU A 64 -5.82 -20.20 -3.40
CA GLU A 64 -5.26 -20.27 -4.76
C GLU A 64 -4.49 -19.00 -5.14
N ILE A 65 -5.05 -17.83 -4.82
CA ILE A 65 -4.38 -16.54 -5.05
C ILE A 65 -3.15 -16.40 -4.15
N ALA A 66 -3.23 -16.80 -2.88
CA ALA A 66 -2.11 -16.78 -1.95
C ALA A 66 -0.94 -17.64 -2.43
N LEU A 67 -1.19 -18.85 -2.94
CA LEU A 67 -0.16 -19.72 -3.52
C LEU A 67 0.51 -19.08 -4.74
N ARG A 68 -0.23 -18.31 -5.54
CA ARG A 68 0.33 -17.57 -6.69
C ARG A 68 1.10 -16.31 -6.26
N LEU A 69 0.73 -15.70 -5.13
CA LEU A 69 1.42 -14.52 -4.56
C LEU A 69 2.70 -14.92 -3.82
N ARG A 70 2.62 -16.02 -3.07
CA ARG A 70 3.65 -16.54 -2.17
C ARG A 70 3.61 -18.08 -2.16
N PRO A 71 4.33 -18.74 -3.09
CA PRO A 71 4.27 -20.19 -3.28
C PRO A 71 4.72 -21.01 -2.06
N ASN A 72 5.54 -20.45 -1.18
CA ASN A 72 5.96 -21.06 0.08
C ASN A 72 4.97 -20.83 1.23
N SER A 73 3.81 -20.20 1.01
CA SER A 73 2.80 -20.05 2.05
C SER A 73 2.15 -21.40 2.40
N VAL A 74 1.70 -21.53 3.65
CA VAL A 74 1.14 -22.78 4.20
C VAL A 74 -0.28 -22.58 4.73
N ALA A 75 -0.98 -23.66 5.02
CA ALA A 75 -2.36 -23.58 5.51
C ALA A 75 -2.45 -23.13 6.97
N LEU A 76 -1.56 -23.62 7.82
CA LEU A 76 -1.62 -23.43 9.27
C LEU A 76 -0.43 -22.62 9.78
N SER A 77 -0.68 -21.77 10.78
CA SER A 77 0.37 -20.98 11.42
C SER A 77 1.44 -21.84 12.09
N VAL A 78 1.07 -23.01 12.64
CA VAL A 78 2.02 -23.96 13.24
C VAL A 78 3.04 -24.47 12.23
N ASP A 79 2.62 -24.71 10.99
CA ASP A 79 3.53 -25.15 9.93
C ASP A 79 4.47 -24.02 9.51
N ALA A 80 3.96 -22.79 9.49
CA ALA A 80 4.77 -21.61 9.20
C ALA A 80 5.83 -21.40 10.27
N SER A 81 5.46 -21.47 11.55
CA SER A 81 6.40 -21.35 12.68
C SER A 81 7.49 -22.42 12.61
N ARG A 82 7.12 -23.70 12.44
CA ARG A 82 8.08 -24.80 12.33
C ARG A 82 9.05 -24.61 11.17
N ALA A 83 8.55 -24.23 10.00
CA ALA A 83 9.39 -23.98 8.83
C ALA A 83 10.36 -22.82 9.05
N ASN A 84 9.90 -21.74 9.69
CA ASN A 84 10.75 -20.58 10.01
C ASN A 84 11.79 -20.91 11.07
N GLU A 85 11.44 -21.65 12.12
CA GLU A 85 12.38 -22.12 13.15
C GLU A 85 13.48 -22.99 12.54
N ALA A 86 13.12 -23.97 11.72
CA ALA A 86 14.06 -24.85 11.04
C ALA A 86 15.01 -24.08 10.10
N ALA A 87 14.53 -23.00 9.49
CA ALA A 87 15.32 -22.16 8.59
C ALA A 87 16.08 -21.01 9.29
N GLY A 88 15.97 -20.88 10.62
CA GLY A 88 16.54 -19.74 11.35
C GLY A 88 15.92 -18.38 10.98
N LEU A 89 14.70 -18.38 10.44
CA LEU A 89 13.97 -17.19 9.99
C LEU A 89 13.03 -16.64 11.07
N THR A 90 13.52 -16.52 12.30
CA THR A 90 12.76 -15.97 13.44
C THR A 90 13.36 -14.63 13.87
N PRO A 91 12.55 -13.74 14.50
CA PRO A 91 13.08 -12.49 15.03
C PRO A 91 14.17 -12.70 16.09
N ALA A 92 14.13 -13.79 16.85
CA ALA A 92 15.13 -14.12 17.86
C ALA A 92 16.50 -14.46 17.25
N VAL A 93 16.52 -15.04 16.04
CA VAL A 93 17.77 -15.42 15.35
C VAL A 93 18.28 -14.29 14.47
N LEU A 94 17.40 -13.63 13.70
CA LEU A 94 17.78 -12.60 12.74
C LEU A 94 17.87 -11.19 13.34
N GLY A 95 17.19 -10.94 14.46
CA GLY A 95 16.84 -9.59 14.89
C GLY A 95 15.62 -9.06 14.12
N TRP A 96 14.96 -8.05 14.69
CA TRP A 96 13.69 -7.52 14.18
C TRP A 96 13.80 -7.00 12.73
N GLU A 97 14.76 -6.12 12.46
CA GLU A 97 14.90 -5.48 11.14
C GLU A 97 15.18 -6.49 10.02
N ALA A 98 16.11 -7.42 10.25
CA ALA A 98 16.45 -8.44 9.26
C ALA A 98 15.31 -9.45 9.06
N TRP A 99 14.52 -9.74 10.10
CA TRP A 99 13.32 -10.56 9.99
C TRP A 99 12.22 -9.86 9.18
N VAL A 100 11.97 -8.57 9.41
CA VAL A 100 11.03 -7.76 8.62
C VAL A 100 11.43 -7.79 7.15
N LYS A 101 12.71 -7.51 6.85
CA LYS A 101 13.25 -7.58 5.48
C LYS A 101 13.07 -8.97 4.87
N ALA A 102 13.36 -10.04 5.61
CA ALA A 102 13.14 -11.41 5.15
C ALA A 102 11.66 -11.72 4.88
N ARG A 103 10.74 -11.14 5.66
CA ARG A 103 9.30 -11.29 5.46
C ARG A 103 8.82 -10.57 4.20
N GLU A 104 9.35 -9.38 3.92
CA GLU A 104 9.10 -8.60 2.70
C GLU A 104 9.68 -9.26 1.45
N ASP A 105 10.90 -9.80 1.56
CA ASP A 105 11.59 -10.55 0.49
C ASP A 105 10.90 -11.89 0.16
N GLY A 106 9.86 -12.29 0.91
CA GLY A 106 9.16 -13.55 0.72
C GLY A 106 9.84 -14.77 1.36
N ARG A 107 10.95 -14.60 2.07
CA ARG A 107 11.75 -15.69 2.66
C ARG A 107 11.06 -16.33 3.87
N VAL A 108 10.46 -15.52 4.73
CA VAL A 108 9.69 -16.02 5.88
C VAL A 108 8.47 -16.81 5.37
N VAL A 109 8.22 -18.00 5.89
CA VAL A 109 6.99 -18.75 5.60
C VAL A 109 5.84 -18.12 6.37
N ILE A 110 4.70 -17.92 5.71
CA ILE A 110 3.48 -17.37 6.32
C ILE A 110 2.27 -18.17 5.87
N THR A 111 1.11 -17.94 6.48
CA THR A 111 -0.12 -18.61 6.06
C THR A 111 -0.64 -18.10 4.72
N HIS A 112 -1.49 -18.89 4.06
CA HIS A 112 -2.22 -18.46 2.87
C HIS A 112 -3.04 -17.20 3.14
N TRP A 113 -3.65 -17.12 4.32
CA TRP A 113 -4.42 -15.95 4.76
C TRP A 113 -3.54 -14.71 4.83
N GLU A 114 -2.44 -14.77 5.57
CA GLU A 114 -1.50 -13.65 5.69
C GLU A 114 -0.91 -13.24 4.34
N ALA A 115 -0.64 -14.20 3.44
CA ALA A 115 -0.12 -13.89 2.11
C ALA A 115 -1.11 -13.06 1.27
N PHE A 116 -2.41 -13.39 1.36
CA PHE A 116 -3.46 -12.61 0.71
C PHE A 116 -3.68 -11.26 1.41
N GLU A 117 -3.70 -11.25 2.74
CA GLU A 117 -3.86 -10.05 3.57
C GLU A 117 -2.76 -9.02 3.28
N LEU A 118 -1.50 -9.43 3.29
CA LEU A 118 -0.36 -8.56 2.96
C LEU A 118 -0.49 -7.95 1.56
N ALA A 119 -0.97 -8.72 0.58
CA ALA A 119 -1.17 -8.22 -0.77
C ALA A 119 -2.33 -7.21 -0.84
N VAL A 120 -3.39 -7.42 -0.07
CA VAL A 120 -4.49 -6.44 0.07
C VAL A 120 -4.00 -5.18 0.77
N ASP A 121 -3.24 -5.28 1.86
CA ASP A 121 -2.69 -4.12 2.57
C ASP A 121 -1.77 -3.28 1.68
N GLN A 122 -0.90 -3.93 0.90
CA GLN A 122 -0.07 -3.25 -0.10
C GLN A 122 -0.93 -2.51 -1.13
N ALA A 123 -2.00 -3.14 -1.61
CA ALA A 123 -2.89 -2.54 -2.60
C ALA A 123 -3.73 -1.39 -2.00
N VAL A 124 -4.15 -1.49 -0.74
CA VAL A 124 -4.84 -0.44 0.01
C VAL A 124 -3.92 0.76 0.21
N SER A 125 -2.70 0.53 0.72
CA SER A 125 -1.67 1.56 0.89
C SER A 125 -1.36 2.28 -0.43
N LYS A 126 -1.22 1.53 -1.53
CA LYS A 126 -1.07 2.11 -2.87
C LYS A 126 -2.28 2.96 -3.27
N ALA A 127 -3.50 2.47 -3.06
CA ALA A 127 -4.71 3.20 -3.40
C ALA A 127 -4.87 4.50 -2.59
N LEU A 128 -4.46 4.51 -1.32
CA LEU A 128 -4.40 5.71 -0.49
C LEU A 128 -3.40 6.72 -1.04
N CYS A 129 -2.16 6.28 -1.31
CA CYS A 129 -1.14 7.14 -1.91
C CYS A 129 -1.62 7.77 -3.22
N VAL A 130 -2.26 6.97 -4.10
CA VAL A 130 -2.83 7.46 -5.35
C VAL A 130 -3.92 8.50 -5.10
N ARG A 131 -4.85 8.22 -4.18
CA ARG A 131 -5.95 9.13 -3.85
C ARG A 131 -5.43 10.46 -3.30
N ASP A 132 -4.49 10.39 -2.37
CA ASP A 132 -3.97 11.55 -1.64
C ASP A 132 -3.06 12.37 -2.55
N LEU A 133 -2.19 11.73 -3.33
CA LEU A 133 -1.39 12.41 -4.34
C LEU A 133 -2.27 13.12 -5.38
N LYS A 134 -3.29 12.45 -5.94
CA LYS A 134 -4.21 13.08 -6.91
C LYS A 134 -4.96 14.27 -6.31
N ARG A 135 -5.33 14.24 -5.04
CA ARG A 135 -5.98 15.37 -4.35
C ARG A 135 -5.00 16.52 -4.14
N SER A 136 -3.81 16.23 -3.69
CA SER A 136 -2.78 17.21 -3.39
C SER A 136 -2.28 17.92 -4.66
N LEU A 137 -2.01 17.17 -5.74
CA LEU A 137 -1.58 17.73 -7.03
C LEU A 137 -2.60 18.69 -7.67
N LYS A 138 -3.88 18.62 -7.30
CA LYS A 138 -4.92 19.52 -7.82
C LYS A 138 -4.95 20.89 -7.15
N THR A 139 -4.37 20.99 -5.95
CA THR A 139 -4.55 22.18 -5.08
C THR A 139 -3.25 22.72 -4.53
N ARG A 140 -2.14 22.00 -4.69
CA ARG A 140 -0.84 22.34 -4.10
C ARG A 140 0.28 22.03 -5.08
N ILE A 141 1.42 22.70 -4.89
CA ILE A 141 2.68 22.31 -5.50
C ILE A 141 3.39 21.39 -4.52
N LEU A 142 3.74 20.20 -4.98
CA LEU A 142 4.43 19.16 -4.23
C LEU A 142 5.87 19.08 -4.73
N LEU A 143 6.83 19.01 -3.82
CA LEU A 143 8.24 19.06 -4.16
C LEU A 143 9.12 18.28 -3.18
N THR A 144 10.29 17.88 -3.65
CA THR A 144 11.40 17.43 -2.81
C THR A 144 12.48 18.50 -2.77
N ARG A 145 13.35 18.46 -1.75
CA ARG A 145 14.47 19.40 -1.60
C ARG A 145 15.78 18.63 -1.46
N GLU A 146 16.87 19.27 -1.83
CA GLU A 146 18.19 18.68 -1.66
C GLU A 146 18.56 18.60 -0.17
N GLY A 147 19.09 17.45 0.25
CA GLY A 147 19.45 17.19 1.64
C GLY A 147 18.29 17.05 2.63
N GLN A 148 17.03 17.13 2.19
CA GLN A 148 15.85 16.96 3.05
C GLN A 148 15.05 15.72 2.67
N THR A 149 14.63 14.95 3.66
CA THR A 149 13.72 13.82 3.51
C THR A 149 12.27 14.31 3.49
N GLY A 150 11.39 13.55 2.83
CA GLY A 150 9.96 13.85 2.73
C GLY A 150 9.54 14.58 1.44
N VAL A 151 8.20 14.67 1.29
CA VAL A 151 7.55 15.51 0.27
C VAL A 151 7.01 16.77 0.94
N PHE A 152 7.44 17.93 0.45
CA PHE A 152 6.97 19.23 0.91
C PHE A 152 5.81 19.69 0.04
N GLN A 153 4.92 20.50 0.63
CA GLN A 153 3.76 21.03 -0.08
C GLN A 153 3.54 22.51 0.23
N THR A 154 3.07 23.25 -0.77
CA THR A 154 2.58 24.62 -0.55
C THR A 154 1.26 24.64 0.19
N LYS A 155 0.82 25.84 0.60
CA LYS A 155 -0.59 26.08 0.93
C LYS A 155 -1.48 25.70 -0.26
N ALA A 156 -2.71 25.31 0.05
CA ALA A 156 -3.72 25.07 -0.97
C ALA A 156 -4.03 26.38 -1.72
N MET A 157 -4.21 26.30 -3.03
CA MET A 157 -4.48 27.44 -3.90
C MET A 157 -5.58 27.09 -4.91
N LYS A 158 -6.18 28.11 -5.51
CA LYS A 158 -7.20 27.91 -6.53
C LYS A 158 -6.58 27.28 -7.79
N PRO A 159 -7.34 26.50 -8.59
CA PRO A 159 -6.80 25.86 -9.79
C PRO A 159 -6.11 26.84 -10.76
N GLN A 160 -6.63 28.05 -10.92
CA GLN A 160 -6.01 29.06 -11.80
C GLN A 160 -4.67 29.56 -11.27
N GLU A 161 -4.57 29.79 -9.95
CA GLU A 161 -3.33 30.18 -9.27
C GLU A 161 -2.28 29.07 -9.37
N LEU A 162 -2.70 27.81 -9.21
CA LEU A 162 -1.84 26.65 -9.37
C LEU A 162 -1.26 26.56 -10.78
N HIS A 163 -2.11 26.64 -11.81
CA HIS A 163 -1.63 26.60 -13.19
C HIS A 163 -0.69 27.76 -13.51
N ARG A 164 -0.96 28.97 -12.99
CA ARG A 164 -0.07 30.13 -13.17
C ARG A 164 1.27 29.90 -12.48
N ALA A 165 1.26 29.41 -11.24
CA ALA A 165 2.46 29.13 -10.48
C ALA A 165 3.32 28.04 -11.12
N LEU A 166 2.72 26.96 -11.62
CA LEU A 166 3.41 25.87 -12.30
C LEU A 166 4.08 26.29 -13.62
N ARG A 167 3.65 27.40 -14.22
CA ARG A 167 4.23 27.98 -15.45
C ARG A 167 5.21 29.13 -15.18
N ALA A 168 5.39 29.51 -13.92
CA ALA A 168 6.29 30.62 -13.59
C ALA A 168 7.75 30.21 -13.86
N GLU A 169 8.48 31.08 -14.55
CA GLU A 169 9.92 30.89 -14.75
C GLU A 169 10.65 30.83 -13.40
N GLY A 170 11.63 29.94 -13.32
CA GLY A 170 12.44 29.74 -12.12
C GLY A 170 11.68 29.17 -10.92
N LEU A 171 10.55 28.48 -11.12
CA LEU A 171 9.74 27.90 -10.04
C LEU A 171 10.57 27.05 -9.07
N GLU A 172 11.43 26.19 -9.61
CA GLU A 172 12.26 25.29 -8.82
C GLU A 172 13.23 26.06 -7.92
N GLN A 173 13.93 27.04 -8.47
CA GLN A 173 14.86 27.91 -7.74
C GLN A 173 14.14 28.71 -6.65
N ARG A 174 12.96 29.28 -6.98
CA ARG A 174 12.14 30.05 -6.03
C ARG A 174 11.65 29.23 -4.85
N LEU A 175 11.41 27.93 -5.05
CA LEU A 175 10.95 27.02 -4.01
C LEU A 175 12.09 26.23 -3.33
N GLY A 176 13.32 26.36 -3.84
CA GLY A 176 14.45 25.50 -3.46
C GLY A 176 14.16 24.03 -3.74
N ALA A 177 13.39 23.74 -4.79
CA ALA A 177 12.96 22.39 -5.12
C ALA A 177 14.04 21.66 -5.90
N LYS A 178 14.33 20.43 -5.49
CA LYS A 178 15.10 19.46 -6.28
C LYS A 178 14.25 18.92 -7.42
N GLN A 179 12.97 18.62 -7.13
CA GLN A 179 11.98 18.16 -8.10
C GLN A 179 10.62 18.69 -7.72
N VAL A 180 9.83 19.10 -8.72
CA VAL A 180 8.42 19.46 -8.56
C VAL A 180 7.54 18.33 -9.10
N LEU A 181 6.85 17.61 -8.21
CA LEU A 181 6.07 16.41 -8.56
C LEU A 181 4.93 16.72 -9.54
N ASN A 182 4.36 17.93 -9.50
CA ASN A 182 3.30 18.36 -10.42
C ASN A 182 3.73 18.39 -11.90
N LEU A 183 5.04 18.47 -12.17
CA LEU A 183 5.58 18.54 -13.52
C LEU A 183 6.06 17.18 -14.04
N LEU A 184 5.98 16.12 -13.21
CA LEU A 184 6.39 14.77 -13.56
C LEU A 184 5.21 13.95 -14.12
N PRO A 185 5.48 12.92 -14.94
CA PRO A 185 4.50 11.88 -15.21
C PRO A 185 3.96 11.28 -13.90
N PHE A 186 2.66 11.00 -13.86
CA PHE A 186 1.98 10.62 -12.62
C PHE A 186 2.64 9.41 -11.92
N GLU A 187 3.06 8.39 -12.67
CA GLU A 187 3.71 7.21 -12.10
C GLU A 187 5.08 7.54 -11.46
N GLN A 188 5.82 8.50 -12.02
CA GLN A 188 7.09 8.95 -11.42
C GLN A 188 6.84 9.75 -10.14
N ALA A 189 5.84 10.65 -10.17
CA ALA A 189 5.43 11.39 -8.98
C ALA A 189 4.93 10.44 -7.86
N LEU A 190 4.17 9.41 -8.22
CA LEU A 190 3.68 8.40 -7.29
C LEU A 190 4.82 7.60 -6.67
N ALA A 191 5.81 7.17 -7.45
CA ALA A 191 6.97 6.45 -6.93
C ALA A 191 7.77 7.27 -5.91
N ILE A 192 7.92 8.59 -6.15
CA ILE A 192 8.56 9.50 -5.20
C ILE A 192 7.70 9.66 -3.95
N TYR A 193 6.39 9.88 -4.13
CA TYR A 193 5.45 10.09 -3.03
C TYR A 193 5.37 8.87 -2.11
N GLN A 194 5.33 7.65 -2.65
CA GLN A 194 5.28 6.40 -1.88
C GLN A 194 6.56 6.18 -1.07
N LYS A 195 7.74 6.41 -1.66
CA LYS A 195 9.02 6.25 -0.95
C LYS A 195 9.14 7.18 0.26
N GLN A 196 8.54 8.37 0.17
CA GLN A 196 8.64 9.41 1.19
C GLN A 196 7.45 9.42 2.17
N ALA A 197 6.37 8.70 1.88
CA ALA A 197 5.25 8.47 2.81
C ALA A 197 5.49 7.26 3.74
N ALA A 198 6.48 6.41 3.42
CA ALA A 198 6.89 5.25 4.20
C ALA A 198 8.14 5.51 5.07
N ALA A 199 8.65 6.75 5.09
CA ALA A 199 9.79 7.22 5.88
C ALA A 199 9.32 8.19 6.96
#